data_AF-A0A957C5C3-F1
#
_entry.id   AF-A0A957C5C3-F1
#
_cell.length_a   1.000
_cell.length_b   1.000
_cell.length_c   1.000
_cell.angle_alpha   90.00
_cell.angle_beta   90.00
_cell.angle_gamma   90.00
#
_symmetry.space_group_name_H-M   'P 1'
#
loop_
_entity.id
_entity.type
_entity.pdbx_description
1 polymer ?
#
loop_
_entity_poly.entity_id
_entity_poly.type
_entity_poly.pdbx_seq_one_letter_code
_entity_poly.pdbx_strand_id
1 'polypeptide(L)'
;MSANTWEEAVRWLREQPEQAALVRDAYFDDPLLDSAERFAASAEWRETRHYLPQVGTALDVGAGRGIASYALAKDGWQVTALEPDPSDLVGAGAIRQLAQDAGLTIHVVEEFGESLPFPDAAFDLVYARQ
;
A
#
# COMPACT_ATOMS: atom_id res chain seq x y z
N MET A 1 4.84 -2.60 29.89
CA MET A 1 3.67 -2.58 29.01
C MET A 1 4.19 -2.87 27.62
N SER A 2 3.84 -4.01 27.03
CA SER A 2 4.08 -4.24 25.61
C SER A 2 3.33 -3.14 24.86
N ALA A 3 4.02 -2.34 24.04
CA ALA A 3 3.30 -1.50 23.09
C ALA A 3 2.58 -2.45 22.14
N ASN A 4 1.28 -2.26 21.94
CA ASN A 4 0.55 -3.05 20.94
C ASN A 4 1.19 -2.81 19.58
N THR A 5 1.37 -3.85 18.78
CA THR A 5 1.87 -3.70 17.41
C THR A 5 0.85 -2.98 16.54
N TRP A 6 1.32 -2.44 15.40
CA TRP A 6 0.40 -1.84 14.43
C TRP A 6 -0.63 -2.85 13.92
N GLU A 7 -0.20 -4.08 13.65
CA GLU A 7 -1.09 -5.18 13.28
C GLU A 7 -2.18 -5.43 14.33
N GLU A 8 -1.83 -5.47 15.62
CA GLU A 8 -2.78 -5.68 16.72
C GLU A 8 -3.82 -4.55 16.78
N ALA A 9 -3.41 -3.30 16.55
CA ALA A 9 -4.33 -2.16 16.51
C ALA A 9 -5.32 -2.25 15.34
N VAL A 10 -4.83 -2.61 14.14
CA VAL A 10 -5.70 -2.79 12.96
C VAL A 10 -6.62 -3.99 13.14
N ARG A 11 -6.13 -5.11 13.68
CA ARG A 11 -6.95 -6.29 13.98
C ARG A 11 -8.06 -5.95 14.96
N TRP A 12 -7.73 -5.27 16.06
CA TRP A 12 -8.72 -4.83 17.04
C TRP A 12 -9.78 -3.90 16.43
N LEU A 13 -9.37 -2.95 15.59
CA LEU A 13 -10.28 -2.01 14.92
C LEU A 13 -11.27 -2.75 14.01
N ARG A 14 -10.77 -3.73 13.24
CA ARG A 14 -11.59 -4.56 12.34
C ARG A 14 -12.62 -5.43 13.06
N GLU A 15 -12.38 -5.76 14.32
CA GLU A 15 -13.29 -6.56 15.15
C GLU A 15 -14.42 -5.74 15.78
N GLN A 16 -14.39 -4.40 15.69
CA GLN A 16 -15.44 -3.51 16.22
C GLN A 16 -16.55 -3.26 15.17
N PRO A 17 -17.75 -3.84 15.30
CA PRO A 17 -18.81 -3.67 14.31
C PRO A 17 -19.27 -2.21 14.15
N GLU A 18 -19.20 -1.42 15.22
CA GLU A 18 -19.53 0.01 15.22
C GLU A 18 -18.50 0.86 14.47
N GLN A 19 -17.29 0.33 14.24
CA GLN A 19 -16.22 0.99 13.49
C GLN A 19 -16.15 0.54 12.03
N ALA A 20 -17.13 -0.23 11.53
CA ALA A 20 -17.11 -0.76 10.16
C ALA A 20 -16.95 0.33 9.08
N ALA A 21 -17.53 1.52 9.31
CA ALA A 21 -17.34 2.67 8.41
C ALA A 21 -15.88 3.14 8.39
N LEU A 22 -15.25 3.28 9.56
CA LEU A 22 -13.85 3.67 9.66
C LEU A 22 -12.91 2.63 9.04
N VAL A 23 -13.17 1.33 9.28
CA VAL A 23 -12.42 0.23 8.66
C VAL A 23 -12.46 0.34 7.13
N ARG A 24 -13.64 0.61 6.58
CA ARG A 24 -13.84 0.78 5.13
C ARG A 24 -13.16 2.03 4.59
N ASP A 25 -13.33 3.17 5.25
CA ASP A 25 -12.79 4.45 4.78
C ASP A 25 -11.26 4.48 4.88
N ALA A 26 -10.68 3.73 5.82
CA ALA A 26 -9.24 3.51 5.96
C ALA A 26 -8.69 2.35 5.10
N TYR A 27 -9.53 1.67 4.32
CA TYR A 27 -9.14 0.53 3.46
C TYR A 27 -8.55 -0.67 4.22
N PHE A 28 -8.98 -0.86 5.48
CA PHE A 28 -8.63 -2.04 6.29
C PHE A 28 -9.65 -3.18 6.17
N ASP A 29 -10.75 -2.99 5.44
CA ASP A 29 -11.68 -4.05 5.10
C ASP A 29 -11.06 -5.08 4.16
N ASP A 30 -11.64 -6.27 4.21
CA ASP A 30 -11.32 -7.39 3.33
C ASP A 30 -12.55 -7.75 2.46
N PRO A 31 -12.35 -8.36 1.28
CA PRO A 31 -11.06 -8.72 0.67
C PRO A 31 -10.17 -7.51 0.36
N LEU A 32 -8.86 -7.63 0.59
CA LEU A 32 -7.91 -6.54 0.34
C LEU A 32 -7.94 -6.07 -1.12
N LEU A 33 -8.17 -6.99 -2.07
CA LEU A 33 -8.35 -6.64 -3.48
C LEU A 33 -9.50 -5.64 -3.70
N ASP A 34 -10.65 -5.84 -3.04
CA ASP A 34 -11.80 -4.94 -3.15
C ASP A 34 -11.48 -3.55 -2.57
N SER A 35 -10.69 -3.51 -1.49
CA SER A 35 -10.19 -2.26 -0.89
C SER A 35 -9.22 -1.54 -1.83
N ALA A 36 -8.30 -2.26 -2.45
CA ALA A 36 -7.34 -1.72 -3.42
C ALA A 36 -8.04 -1.22 -4.70
N GLU A 37 -9.04 -1.96 -5.20
CA GLU A 37 -9.86 -1.54 -6.33
C GLU A 37 -10.67 -0.27 -6.01
N ARG A 38 -11.24 -0.19 -4.82
CA ARG A 38 -11.97 1.00 -4.36
C ARG A 38 -11.04 2.21 -4.29
N PHE A 39 -9.81 2.05 -3.80
CA PHE A 39 -8.82 3.12 -3.79
C PHE A 39 -8.46 3.55 -5.22
N ALA A 40 -8.13 2.61 -6.11
CA ALA A 40 -7.79 2.91 -7.51
C ALA A 40 -8.95 3.56 -8.30
N ALA A 41 -10.20 3.29 -7.92
CA ALA A 41 -11.38 3.93 -8.50
C ALA A 41 -11.81 5.23 -7.80
N SER A 42 -11.14 5.61 -6.70
CA SER A 42 -11.53 6.74 -5.87
C SER A 42 -11.29 8.08 -6.57
N ALA A 43 -11.98 9.12 -6.08
CA ALA A 43 -11.65 10.49 -6.47
C ALA A 43 -10.23 10.87 -6.05
N GLU A 44 -9.76 10.39 -4.89
CA GLU A 44 -8.41 10.63 -4.40
C GLU A 44 -7.36 10.20 -5.43
N TRP A 45 -7.41 8.94 -5.89
CA TRP A 45 -6.49 8.43 -6.89
C TRP A 45 -6.66 9.12 -8.26
N ARG A 46 -7.91 9.31 -8.68
CA ARG A 46 -8.23 9.94 -9.98
C ARG A 46 -7.67 11.36 -10.09
N GLU A 47 -7.73 12.15 -9.02
CA GLU A 47 -7.14 13.49 -9.01
C GLU A 47 -5.62 13.42 -8.84
N THR A 48 -5.11 12.52 -7.99
CA THR A 48 -3.66 12.33 -7.77
C THR A 48 -2.92 12.05 -9.07
N ARG A 49 -3.42 11.12 -9.90
CA ARG A 49 -2.76 10.73 -11.16
C ARG A 49 -2.63 11.87 -12.18
N HIS A 50 -3.37 12.97 -12.03
CA HIS A 50 -3.20 14.14 -12.90
C HIS A 50 -1.91 14.93 -12.62
N TYR A 51 -1.30 14.72 -11.45
CA TYR A 51 -0.06 15.37 -11.04
C TYR A 51 1.17 14.47 -11.20
N LEU A 52 0.97 13.19 -11.52
CA LEU A 52 2.07 12.25 -11.68
C LEU A 52 2.79 12.46 -13.02
N PRO A 53 4.10 12.19 -13.09
CA PRO A 53 4.83 12.27 -14.35
C PRO A 53 4.40 11.17 -15.32
N GLN A 54 5.04 11.13 -16.50
CA GLN A 54 4.88 10.00 -17.40
C GLN A 54 5.26 8.70 -16.68
N VAL A 55 4.47 7.66 -16.93
CA VAL A 55 4.67 6.32 -16.34
C VAL A 55 6.10 5.82 -16.58
N GLY A 56 6.73 5.41 -15.49
CA GLY A 56 8.09 4.87 -15.44
C GLY A 56 8.26 3.97 -14.22
N THR A 57 9.34 4.15 -13.45
CA THR A 57 9.56 3.45 -12.18
C THR A 57 9.00 4.24 -11.00
N ALA A 58 8.32 3.56 -10.08
CA ALA A 58 7.76 4.16 -8.88
C ALA A 58 8.25 3.46 -7.62
N LEU A 59 8.59 4.26 -6.60
CA LEU A 59 8.79 3.80 -5.23
C LEU A 59 7.60 4.23 -4.37
N ASP A 60 6.90 3.27 -3.77
CA ASP A 60 5.88 3.49 -2.75
C ASP A 60 6.50 3.32 -1.37
N VAL A 61 6.60 4.41 -0.58
CA VAL A 61 7.29 4.45 0.71
C VAL A 61 6.29 4.33 1.85
N GLY A 62 6.48 3.34 2.73
CA GLY A 62 5.52 3.03 3.79
C GLY A 62 4.24 2.46 3.18
N ALA A 63 4.39 1.46 2.31
CA ALA A 63 3.33 0.97 1.45
C ALA A 63 2.18 0.29 2.22
N GLY A 64 2.38 -0.08 3.48
CA GLY A 64 1.38 -0.72 4.33
C GLY A 64 0.81 -1.97 3.66
N ARG A 65 -0.51 -1.99 3.44
CA ARG A 65 -1.22 -3.10 2.75
C ARG A 65 -1.15 -3.03 1.23
N GLY A 66 -0.51 -2.02 0.65
CA GLY A 66 -0.22 -1.94 -0.79
C GLY A 66 -1.33 -1.41 -1.67
N ILE A 67 -2.35 -0.72 -1.16
CA ILE A 67 -3.43 -0.18 -2.00
C ILE A 67 -2.92 0.87 -3.00
N ALA A 68 -1.93 1.68 -2.61
CA ALA A 68 -1.28 2.65 -3.48
C ALA A 68 -0.36 1.98 -4.50
N SER A 69 0.49 1.05 -4.04
CA SER A 69 1.28 0.17 -4.89
C SER A 69 0.43 -0.53 -5.97
N TYR A 70 -0.76 -1.03 -5.61
CA TYR A 70 -1.72 -1.61 -6.54
C TYR A 70 -2.20 -0.59 -7.58
N ALA A 71 -2.61 0.62 -7.14
CA ALA A 71 -3.12 1.65 -8.04
C ALA A 71 -2.05 2.12 -9.03
N LEU A 72 -0.80 2.30 -8.55
CA LEU A 72 0.35 2.58 -9.40
C LEU A 72 0.59 1.46 -10.42
N ALA A 73 0.65 0.20 -9.98
CA ALA A 73 0.87 -0.93 -10.88
C ALA A 73 -0.25 -1.06 -11.93
N LYS A 74 -1.50 -0.82 -11.53
CA LYS A 74 -2.68 -0.82 -12.43
C LYS A 74 -2.63 0.28 -13.47
N ASP A 75 -2.07 1.44 -13.13
CA ASP A 75 -1.83 2.56 -14.07
C ASP A 75 -0.55 2.38 -14.90
N GLY A 76 0.14 1.24 -14.78
CA GLY A 76 1.24 0.81 -15.65
C GLY A 76 2.65 1.09 -15.11
N TRP A 77 2.78 1.57 -13.88
CA TRP A 77 4.07 1.84 -13.25
C TRP A 77 4.84 0.54 -12.95
N GLN A 78 6.16 0.60 -13.03
CA GLN A 78 7.05 -0.43 -12.48
C GLN A 78 7.26 -0.14 -10.99
N VAL A 79 6.48 -0.82 -10.15
CA VAL A 79 6.38 -0.48 -8.72
C VAL A 79 7.37 -1.27 -7.88
N THR A 80 8.11 -0.54 -7.04
CA THR A 80 8.76 -1.05 -5.83
C THR A 80 8.02 -0.54 -4.60
N ALA A 81 7.59 -1.43 -3.73
CA ALA A 81 6.95 -1.11 -2.45
C ALA A 81 7.95 -1.30 -1.30
N LEU A 82 8.19 -0.26 -0.53
CA LEU A 82 9.05 -0.27 0.66
C LEU A 82 8.17 -0.31 1.91
N GLU A 83 8.19 -1.43 2.63
CA GLU A 83 7.39 -1.64 3.84
C GLU A 83 8.14 -2.55 4.83
N PRO A 84 8.54 -2.05 6.02
CA PRO A 84 9.30 -2.84 6.98
C PRO A 84 8.49 -3.91 7.71
N ASP A 85 7.17 -3.78 7.83
CA ASP A 85 6.34 -4.76 8.54
C ASP A 85 6.14 -6.01 7.66
N PRO A 86 6.55 -7.22 8.09
CA PRO A 86 6.37 -8.43 7.29
C PRO A 86 4.92 -8.95 7.25
N SER A 87 4.01 -8.35 8.01
CA SER A 87 2.63 -8.81 8.22
C SER A 87 1.84 -9.12 6.94
N ASP A 88 1.13 -10.26 6.95
CA ASP A 88 0.12 -10.61 5.95
C ASP A 88 -1.17 -9.78 6.09
N LEU A 89 -1.32 -9.07 7.21
CA LEU A 89 -2.46 -8.18 7.45
C LEU A 89 -2.13 -6.74 7.09
N VAL A 90 -1.06 -6.15 7.59
CA VAL A 90 -0.80 -4.69 7.47
C VAL A 90 0.42 -4.31 6.64
N GLY A 91 1.23 -5.27 6.19
CA GLY A 91 2.56 -5.01 5.65
C GLY A 91 2.91 -5.78 4.38
N ALA A 92 4.20 -6.07 4.21
CA ALA A 92 4.81 -6.68 3.03
C ALA A 92 4.16 -8.01 2.61
N GLY A 93 3.72 -8.84 3.56
CA GLY A 93 2.96 -10.06 3.26
C GLY A 93 1.64 -9.75 2.54
N ALA A 94 0.90 -8.74 3.01
CA ALA A 94 -0.35 -8.29 2.40
C ALA A 94 -0.13 -7.76 0.97
N ILE A 95 0.95 -7.02 0.73
CA ILE A 95 1.30 -6.48 -0.60
C ILE A 95 1.56 -7.63 -1.58
N ARG A 96 2.33 -8.65 -1.18
CA ARG A 96 2.63 -9.81 -2.03
C ARG A 96 1.37 -10.58 -2.40
N GLN A 97 0.49 -10.83 -1.42
CA GLN A 97 -0.77 -11.50 -1.66
C GLN A 97 -1.67 -10.68 -2.61
N LEU A 98 -1.78 -9.37 -2.38
CA LEU A 98 -2.54 -8.47 -3.25
C LEU A 98 -2.01 -8.48 -4.69
N ALA A 99 -0.69 -8.41 -4.88
CA ALA A 99 -0.07 -8.46 -6.20
C ALA A 99 -0.38 -9.79 -6.90
N GLN A 100 -0.30 -10.90 -6.17
CA GLN A 100 -0.63 -12.24 -6.68
C GLN A 100 -2.11 -12.34 -7.09
N ASP A 101 -3.03 -11.92 -6.21
CA ASP A 101 -4.48 -11.99 -6.45
C ASP A 101 -4.90 -11.11 -7.64
N ALA A 102 -4.23 -9.98 -7.82
CA ALA A 102 -4.47 -9.05 -8.93
C ALA A 102 -3.77 -9.43 -10.24
N GLY A 103 -2.84 -10.39 -10.24
CA GLY A 103 -1.98 -10.69 -11.39
C GLY A 103 -1.05 -9.54 -11.76
N LEU A 104 -0.65 -8.72 -10.80
CA LEU A 104 0.24 -7.57 -10.97
C LEU A 104 1.66 -7.90 -10.49
N THR A 105 2.65 -7.19 -11.01
CA THR A 105 4.04 -7.27 -10.54
C THR A 105 4.35 -6.08 -9.66
N ILE A 106 4.56 -6.32 -8.37
CA ILE A 106 5.00 -5.34 -7.38
C ILE A 106 6.25 -5.90 -6.69
N HIS A 107 7.38 -5.21 -6.78
CA HIS A 107 8.61 -5.62 -6.11
C HIS A 107 8.60 -5.13 -4.66
N VAL A 108 8.57 -6.05 -3.69
CA VAL A 108 8.47 -5.69 -2.26
C VAL A 108 9.85 -5.72 -1.60
N VAL A 109 10.21 -4.63 -0.93
CA VAL A 109 11.45 -4.46 -0.15
C VAL A 109 11.07 -4.25 1.31
N GLU A 110 11.51 -5.16 2.17
CA GLU A 110 11.27 -5.12 3.62
C GLU A 110 12.39 -4.34 4.33
N GLU A 111 12.31 -3.01 4.24
CA GLU A 111 13.27 -2.11 4.90
C GLU A 111 12.58 -0.85 5.40
N PHE A 112 13.23 -0.15 6.33
CA PHE A 112 12.73 1.11 6.86
C PHE A 112 12.88 2.26 5.85
N GLY A 113 11.91 3.18 5.88
CA GLY A 113 11.89 4.38 5.04
C GLY A 113 13.07 5.32 5.29
N GLU A 114 13.77 5.20 6.41
CA GLU A 114 14.99 5.93 6.74
C GLU A 114 16.25 5.33 6.09
N SER A 115 16.22 4.04 5.70
CA SER A 115 17.33 3.33 5.08
C SER A 115 17.43 3.64 3.59
N LEU A 116 16.27 3.71 2.90
CA LEU A 116 16.14 3.90 1.44
C LEU A 116 17.27 3.18 0.68
N PRO A 117 17.28 1.82 0.66
CA PRO A 117 18.39 1.02 0.14
C PRO A 117 18.46 1.02 -1.40
N PHE A 118 18.33 2.19 -2.01
CA PHE A 118 18.25 2.41 -3.44
C PHE A 118 19.28 3.44 -3.88
N PRO A 119 19.80 3.35 -5.11
CA PRO A 119 20.66 4.39 -5.66
C PRO A 119 19.93 5.75 -5.75
N ASP A 120 20.70 6.83 -5.70
CA ASP A 120 20.20 8.17 -5.99
C ASP A 120 19.54 8.21 -7.38
N ALA A 121 18.41 8.92 -7.47
CA ALA A 121 17.65 9.11 -8.70
C ALA A 121 17.26 7.80 -9.44
N ALA A 122 17.02 6.71 -8.71
CA ALA A 122 16.60 5.43 -9.28
C ALA A 122 15.12 5.35 -9.71
N PHE A 123 14.29 6.29 -9.26
CA PHE A 123 12.84 6.29 -9.49
C PHE A 123 12.36 7.57 -10.19
N ASP A 124 11.46 7.41 -11.16
CA ASP A 124 10.77 8.52 -11.82
C ASP A 124 9.71 9.15 -10.90
N LEU A 125 9.16 8.36 -9.98
CA LEU A 125 8.18 8.77 -8.98
C LEU A 125 8.52 8.19 -7.60
N VAL A 126 8.47 9.03 -6.57
CA VAL A 126 8.38 8.58 -5.16
C VAL A 126 7.01 8.98 -4.65
N TYR A 127 6.26 7.99 -4.16
CA TYR A 127 4.91 8.14 -3.64
C TYR A 127 4.86 7.75 -2.17
N ALA A 128 4.13 8.50 -1.36
CA ALA A 128 3.88 8.20 0.04
C ALA A 128 2.47 8.69 0.40
N ARG A 129 1.72 7.86 1.12
CA ARG A 129 0.32 8.11 1.50
C ARG A 129 0.09 7.64 2.94
N GLN A 130 -0.67 8.39 3.72
CA GLN A 130 -1.08 8.05 5.10
C GLN A 130 -2.60 8.02 5.22
#